data_AF-A0A7J3D4N4-F1
#
_entry.id   AF-A0A7J3D4N4-F1
#
_cell.length_a   1.000
_cell.length_b   1.000
_cell.length_c   1.000
_cell.angle_alpha   90.00
_cell.angle_beta   90.00
_cell.angle_gamma   90.00
#
_symmetry.space_group_name_H-M   'P 1'
#
loop_
_entity.id
_entity.type
_entity.pdbx_description
1 polymer ?
#
loop_
_entity_poly.entity_id
_entity_poly.type
_entity_poly.pdbx_seq_one_letter_code
_entity_poly.pdbx_strand_id
1 'polypeptide(L)'
;MSRVILDDFENDLSAIFEAVGGRQRARLILALREGAERPSKLGHKLDVPLPNLYRIFNELKEVNLVESIEKEGIVYWALSPLGERWISANISALSKKALKTDSKESFWLRRRHLLSVSISLLIFSFAFIRSIMVSQSSYIIGGLILSAVAFVILEKVK
;
A
#
# COMPACT_ATOMS: atom_id res chain seq x y z
N MET A 1 9.46 2.97 -2.84
CA MET A 1 8.21 2.91 -2.03
C MET A 1 7.08 2.58 -2.98
N SER A 2 6.35 1.48 -2.78
CA SER A 2 5.36 0.98 -3.76
C SER A 2 4.21 1.96 -3.94
N ARG A 3 3.79 2.21 -5.20
CA ARG A 3 2.64 3.07 -5.55
C ARG A 3 1.37 2.69 -4.78
N VAL A 4 1.19 1.39 -4.55
CA VAL A 4 0.08 0.81 -3.79
C VAL A 4 0.05 1.30 -2.34
N ILE A 5 1.22 1.43 -1.70
CA ILE A 5 1.32 1.92 -0.31
C ILE A 5 0.97 3.41 -0.26
N LEU A 6 1.30 4.18 -1.31
CA LEU A 6 0.94 5.58 -1.41
C LEU A 6 -0.57 5.75 -1.57
N ASP A 7 -1.20 4.94 -2.44
CA ASP A 7 -2.63 5.00 -2.72
C ASP A 7 -3.48 4.60 -1.50
N ASP A 8 -3.09 3.55 -0.78
CA ASP A 8 -3.77 3.13 0.46
C ASP A 8 -3.61 4.17 1.58
N PHE A 9 -2.42 4.75 1.69
CA PHE A 9 -2.14 5.81 2.64
C PHE A 9 -2.88 7.11 2.33
N GLU A 10 -3.03 7.47 1.05
CA GLU A 10 -3.86 8.58 0.60
C GLU A 10 -5.35 8.35 0.94
N ASN A 11 -5.85 7.12 0.78
CA ASN A 11 -7.24 6.79 1.12
C ASN A 11 -7.49 6.83 2.63
N ASP A 12 -6.58 6.29 3.43
CA ASP A 12 -6.66 6.32 4.90
C ASP A 12 -6.58 7.75 5.47
N LEU A 13 -5.71 8.60 4.90
CA LEU A 13 -5.69 10.02 5.23
C LEU A 13 -6.96 10.72 4.76
N SER A 14 -7.48 10.40 3.57
CA SER A 14 -8.73 10.95 3.06
C SER A 14 -9.89 10.66 4.01
N ALA A 15 -9.95 9.50 4.68
CA ALA A 15 -10.98 9.21 5.68
C ALA A 15 -10.83 10.05 6.97
N ILE A 16 -9.60 10.32 7.41
CA ILE A 16 -9.33 11.23 8.55
C ILE A 16 -9.68 12.67 8.18
N PHE A 17 -9.38 13.07 6.94
CA PHE A 17 -9.71 14.39 6.41
C PHE A 17 -11.14 14.52 5.91
N GLU A 18 -11.91 13.44 5.74
CA GLU A 18 -13.35 13.51 5.48
C GLU A 18 -14.11 14.08 6.69
N ALA A 19 -13.63 13.80 7.91
CA ALA A 19 -14.09 14.50 9.12
C ALA A 19 -13.74 16.00 9.13
N VAL A 20 -12.81 16.42 8.26
CA VAL A 20 -12.29 17.79 8.11
C VAL A 20 -12.44 18.27 6.66
N GLY A 21 -13.41 17.78 5.86
CA GLY A 21 -13.73 18.29 4.53
C GLY A 21 -12.78 17.97 3.35
N GLY A 22 -12.42 16.69 3.16
CA GLY A 22 -12.28 16.09 1.81
C GLY A 22 -10.86 15.78 1.29
N ARG A 23 -10.80 14.84 0.32
CA ARG A 23 -9.60 14.28 -0.34
C ARG A 23 -8.58 15.32 -0.82
N GLN A 24 -9.04 16.47 -1.29
CA GLN A 24 -8.16 17.54 -1.79
C GLN A 24 -7.31 18.16 -0.67
N ARG A 25 -7.87 18.29 0.56
CA ARG A 25 -7.13 18.80 1.73
C ARG A 25 -6.02 17.84 2.15
N ALA A 26 -6.30 16.54 2.08
CA ALA A 26 -5.31 15.48 2.34
C ALA A 26 -4.11 15.58 1.40
N ARG A 27 -4.37 15.66 0.08
CA ARG A 27 -3.32 15.77 -0.93
C ARG A 27 -2.51 17.06 -0.79
N LEU A 28 -3.17 18.17 -0.45
CA LEU A 28 -2.50 19.44 -0.17
C LEU A 28 -1.55 19.33 1.02
N ILE A 29 -2.01 18.77 2.13
CA ILE A 29 -1.21 18.60 3.34
C ILE A 29 -0.03 17.66 3.11
N LEU A 30 -0.23 16.58 2.34
CA LEU A 30 0.85 15.69 1.93
C LEU A 30 1.88 16.39 1.04
N ALA A 31 1.44 17.24 0.11
CA ALA A 31 2.35 18.01 -0.73
C ALA A 31 3.19 19.01 0.09
N LEU A 32 2.58 19.66 1.09
CA LEU A 32 3.29 20.60 1.99
C LEU A 32 4.24 19.91 2.98
N ARG A 33 4.06 18.61 3.24
CA ARG A 33 5.00 17.81 4.05
C ARG A 33 6.39 17.71 3.42
N GLU A 34 6.47 17.78 2.09
CA GLU A 34 7.74 17.75 1.36
C GLU A 34 8.52 19.07 1.48
N GLY A 35 7.85 20.15 1.89
CA GLY A 35 8.44 21.47 2.09
C GLY A 35 7.50 22.60 1.70
N ALA A 36 7.94 23.83 1.95
CA ALA A 36 7.19 25.03 1.58
C ALA A 36 7.09 25.16 0.05
N GLU A 37 5.89 25.37 -0.47
CA GLU A 37 5.64 25.49 -1.92
C GLU A 37 4.79 26.72 -2.28
N ARG A 38 4.93 27.17 -3.54
CA ARG A 38 4.14 28.27 -4.09
C ARG A 38 2.73 27.77 -4.47
N PRO A 39 1.68 28.58 -4.27
CA PRO A 39 0.31 28.22 -4.67
C PRO A 39 0.18 27.80 -6.13
N SER A 40 0.88 28.48 -7.06
CA SER A 40 0.86 28.14 -8.48
C SER A 40 1.39 26.73 -8.77
N LYS A 41 2.48 26.35 -8.09
CA LYS A 41 3.07 25.00 -8.21
C LYS A 41 2.14 23.94 -7.62
N LEU A 42 1.58 24.21 -6.45
CA LEU A 42 0.63 23.30 -5.78
C LEU A 42 -0.67 23.13 -6.58
N GLY A 43 -1.21 24.20 -7.15
CA GLY A 43 -2.40 24.14 -8.01
C GLY A 43 -2.19 23.23 -9.22
N HIS A 44 -1.04 23.33 -9.88
CA HIS A 44 -0.69 22.45 -11.00
C HIS A 44 -0.44 21.00 -10.55
N LYS A 45 0.21 20.77 -9.41
CA LYS A 45 0.49 19.41 -8.88
C LYS A 45 -0.78 18.68 -8.47
N LEU A 46 -1.76 19.41 -7.94
CA LEU A 46 -3.00 18.85 -7.38
C LEU A 46 -4.18 18.88 -8.36
N ASP A 47 -4.01 19.53 -9.52
CA ASP A 47 -5.08 19.81 -10.48
C ASP A 47 -6.25 20.57 -9.82
N VAL A 48 -5.92 21.61 -9.06
CA VAL A 48 -6.89 22.43 -8.32
C VAL A 48 -6.77 23.90 -8.77
N PRO A 49 -7.86 24.54 -9.20
CA PRO A 49 -7.85 25.97 -9.52
C PRO A 49 -7.37 26.82 -8.35
N LEU A 50 -6.53 27.82 -8.63
CA LEU A 50 -5.96 28.71 -7.62
C LEU A 50 -6.99 29.30 -6.63
N PRO A 51 -8.18 29.77 -7.05
CA PRO A 51 -9.17 30.29 -6.11
C PRO A 51 -9.63 29.26 -5.06
N ASN A 52 -9.82 28.00 -5.49
CA ASN A 52 -10.18 26.91 -4.59
C ASN A 52 -9.03 26.55 -3.66
N LEU A 53 -7.81 26.58 -4.17
CA LEU A 53 -6.61 26.32 -3.38
C LEU A 53 -6.45 27.36 -2.26
N TYR A 54 -6.64 28.66 -2.57
CA TYR A 54 -6.61 29.73 -1.56
C TYR A 54 -7.72 29.59 -0.52
N ARG A 55 -8.93 29.18 -0.94
CA ARG A 55 -10.01 28.87 0.01
C ARG A 55 -9.59 27.78 0.99
N ILE A 56 -9.01 26.68 0.49
CA ILE A 56 -8.53 25.58 1.33
C ILE A 56 -7.39 26.05 2.25
N PHE A 57 -6.44 26.83 1.74
CA PHE A 57 -5.36 27.38 2.56
C PHE A 57 -5.87 28.24 3.70
N ASN A 58 -6.86 29.09 3.45
CA ASN A 58 -7.44 29.93 4.49
C ASN A 58 -8.13 29.08 5.56
N GLU A 59 -8.95 28.11 5.16
CA GLU A 59 -9.62 27.17 6.08
C GLU A 59 -8.58 26.40 6.94
N LEU A 60 -7.47 25.94 6.36
CA LEU A 60 -6.40 25.25 7.08
C LEU A 60 -5.57 26.19 7.96
N LYS A 61 -5.45 27.46 7.59
CA LYS A 61 -4.75 28.49 8.36
C LYS A 61 -5.54 28.89 9.60
N GLU A 62 -6.86 28.98 9.50
CA GLU A 62 -7.77 29.24 10.65
C GLU A 62 -7.60 28.21 11.77
N VAL A 63 -7.33 26.95 11.43
CA VAL A 63 -7.06 25.87 12.39
C VAL A 63 -5.57 25.69 12.71
N ASN A 64 -4.73 26.64 12.31
CA ASN A 64 -3.27 26.61 12.50
C ASN A 64 -2.60 25.34 11.98
N LEU A 65 -3.07 24.73 10.88
CA LEU A 65 -2.40 23.57 10.27
C LEU A 65 -1.37 23.98 9.22
N VAL A 66 -1.58 25.12 8.56
CA VAL A 66 -0.67 25.67 7.55
C VAL A 66 -0.35 27.12 7.87
N GLU A 67 0.78 27.59 7.37
CA GLU A 67 1.21 28.98 7.48
C GLU A 67 1.73 29.50 6.14
N SER A 68 1.69 30.82 6.00
CA SER A 68 2.19 31.53 4.81
C SER A 68 3.50 32.22 5.16
N ILE A 69 4.54 31.94 4.39
CA ILE A 69 5.88 32.51 4.56
C ILE A 69 6.18 33.38 3.35
N GLU A 70 6.43 34.67 3.57
CA GLU A 70 6.84 35.57 2.51
C GLU A 70 8.37 35.62 2.43
N LYS A 71 8.91 35.31 1.25
CA LYS A 71 10.36 35.38 0.99
C LYS A 71 10.58 36.00 -0.38
N GLU A 72 11.37 37.08 -0.42
CA GLU A 72 11.72 37.78 -1.66
C GLU A 72 10.48 38.29 -2.44
N GLY A 73 9.44 38.74 -1.73
CA GLY A 73 8.18 39.19 -2.32
C GLY A 73 7.30 38.06 -2.89
N ILE A 74 7.63 36.81 -2.59
CA ILE A 74 6.89 35.63 -3.03
C ILE A 74 6.31 34.92 -1.81
N VAL A 75 5.01 34.63 -1.87
CA VAL A 75 4.30 33.90 -0.83
C VAL A 75 4.44 32.39 -1.04
N TYR A 76 5.01 31.72 -0.06
CA TYR A 76 5.08 30.27 0.07
C TYR A 76 4.09 29.82 1.14
N TRP A 77 3.57 28.61 1.00
CA TRP A 77 2.76 27.96 2.01
C TRP A 77 3.51 26.76 2.55
N ALA A 78 3.47 26.57 3.86
CA ALA A 78 4.11 25.49 4.57
C ALA A 78 3.15 24.91 5.63
N LEU A 79 3.51 23.75 6.16
CA LEU A 79 2.87 23.26 7.39
C LEU A 79 3.31 24.12 8.56
N SER A 80 2.39 24.44 9.45
CA SER A 80 2.76 25.02 10.73
C SER A 80 3.42 23.95 11.61
N PRO A 81 4.11 24.33 12.70
CA PRO A 81 4.63 23.36 13.67
C PRO A 81 3.54 22.46 14.28
N LEU A 82 2.31 22.97 14.40
CA LEU A 82 1.17 22.20 14.88
C LEU A 82 0.67 21.22 13.81
N GLY A 83 0.63 21.65 12.54
CA GLY A 83 0.34 20.80 11.39
C GLY A 83 1.33 19.65 11.24
N GLU A 84 2.63 19.92 11.36
CA GLU A 84 3.67 18.89 11.30
C GLU A 84 3.51 17.81 12.38
N ARG A 85 3.22 18.23 13.62
CA ARG A 85 2.97 17.30 14.74
C ARG A 85 1.70 16.49 14.51
N TRP A 86 0.63 17.15 14.07
CA TRP A 86 -0.65 16.51 13.78
C TRP A 86 -0.50 15.45 12.70
N ILE A 87 0.19 15.76 11.60
CA ILE A 87 0.47 14.81 10.52
C ILE A 87 1.33 13.66 11.05
N SER A 88 2.41 13.97 11.75
CA SER A 88 3.32 12.94 12.29
C SER A 88 2.60 11.95 13.22
N ALA A 89 1.68 12.44 14.05
CA ALA A 89 0.86 11.61 14.93
C ALA A 89 -0.11 10.72 14.13
N ASN A 90 -0.79 11.28 13.13
CA ASN A 90 -1.75 10.54 12.30
C ASN A 90 -1.07 9.51 11.40
N ILE A 91 0.06 9.85 10.77
CA ILE A 91 0.88 8.91 9.99
C ILE A 91 1.35 7.75 10.87
N SER A 92 1.79 8.05 12.09
CA SER A 92 2.23 7.03 13.05
C SER A 92 1.08 6.11 13.46
N ALA A 93 -0.12 6.65 13.65
CA ALA A 93 -1.33 5.87 13.96
C ALA A 93 -1.75 4.98 12.78
N LEU A 94 -1.71 5.52 11.56
CA LEU A 94 -2.02 4.80 10.32
C LEU A 94 -1.01 3.70 10.05
N SER A 95 0.29 3.96 10.20
CA SER A 95 1.35 2.94 10.06
C SER A 95 1.15 1.78 11.04
N LYS A 96 0.81 2.06 12.31
CA LYS A 96 0.48 1.02 13.30
C LYS A 96 -0.75 0.20 12.91
N LYS A 97 -1.76 0.83 12.31
CA LYS A 97 -2.97 0.14 11.82
C LYS A 97 -2.65 -0.72 10.59
N ALA A 98 -1.94 -0.17 9.61
CA ALA A 98 -1.52 -0.88 8.39
C ALA A 98 -0.65 -2.10 8.71
N LEU A 99 0.33 -1.97 9.60
CA LEU A 99 1.17 -3.09 10.06
C LEU A 99 0.34 -4.21 10.72
N LYS A 100 -0.74 -3.83 11.43
CA LYS A 100 -1.63 -4.80 12.08
C LYS A 100 -2.58 -5.48 11.09
N THR A 101 -2.96 -4.81 10.01
CA THR A 101 -3.83 -5.38 8.96
C THR A 101 -3.05 -6.30 8.02
N ASP A 102 -1.86 -5.89 7.58
CA ASP A 102 -0.98 -6.68 6.70
C ASP A 102 -0.54 -7.99 7.38
N SER A 103 -0.29 -7.99 8.69
CA SER A 103 0.01 -9.22 9.44
C SER A 103 -1.13 -10.24 9.44
N LYS A 104 -2.40 -9.81 9.36
CA LYS A 104 -3.55 -10.72 9.32
C LYS A 104 -3.81 -11.22 7.90
N GLU A 105 -3.82 -10.34 6.90
CA GLU A 105 -4.06 -10.77 5.52
C GLU A 105 -2.94 -11.67 5.00
N SER A 106 -1.68 -11.34 5.27
CA SER A 106 -0.54 -12.21 4.93
C SER A 106 -0.61 -13.56 5.64
N PHE A 107 -1.12 -13.62 6.88
CA PHE A 107 -1.35 -14.87 7.60
C PHE A 107 -2.47 -15.72 6.96
N TRP A 108 -3.61 -15.10 6.62
CA TRP A 108 -4.72 -15.80 5.96
C TRP A 108 -4.39 -16.24 4.54
N LEU A 109 -3.64 -15.44 3.76
CA LEU A 109 -3.17 -15.81 2.43
C LEU A 109 -2.19 -16.99 2.50
N ARG A 110 -1.22 -16.96 3.42
CA ARG A 110 -0.29 -18.09 3.63
C ARG A 110 -1.04 -19.36 4.02
N ARG A 111 -2.05 -19.26 4.89
CA ARG A 111 -2.86 -20.42 5.31
C ARG A 111 -3.68 -21.01 4.16
N ARG A 112 -4.29 -20.17 3.32
CA ARG A 112 -5.02 -20.61 2.12
C ARG A 112 -4.09 -21.27 1.08
N HIS A 113 -2.88 -20.74 0.90
CA HIS A 113 -1.87 -21.31 0.00
C HIS A 113 -1.35 -22.67 0.50
N LEU A 114 -1.11 -22.84 1.81
CA LEU A 114 -0.70 -24.13 2.38
C LEU A 114 -1.80 -25.20 2.25
N LEU A 115 -3.07 -24.80 2.38
CA LEU A 115 -4.22 -25.69 2.17
C LEU A 115 -4.35 -26.12 0.70
N SER A 116 -4.26 -25.19 -0.26
CA SER A 116 -4.36 -25.53 -1.68
C SER A 116 -3.20 -26.41 -2.16
N VAL A 117 -1.98 -26.16 -1.66
CA VAL A 117 -0.81 -27.01 -1.95
C VAL A 117 -1.00 -28.41 -1.37
N SER A 118 -1.48 -28.53 -0.13
CA SER A 118 -1.76 -29.83 0.51
C SER A 118 -2.82 -30.65 -0.26
N ILE A 119 -3.91 -30.02 -0.68
CA ILE A 119 -4.97 -30.67 -1.46
C ILE A 119 -4.44 -31.14 -2.82
N SER A 120 -3.67 -30.29 -3.51
CA SER A 120 -3.06 -30.64 -4.80
C SER A 120 -2.11 -31.83 -4.67
N LEU A 121 -1.31 -31.85 -3.60
CA LEU A 121 -0.38 -32.95 -3.31
C LEU A 121 -1.12 -34.27 -3.02
N LEU A 122 -2.22 -34.23 -2.27
CA LEU A 122 -3.05 -35.41 -2.00
C LEU A 122 -3.68 -35.97 -3.28
N ILE A 123 -4.26 -35.11 -4.13
CA ILE A 123 -4.86 -35.52 -5.40
C ILE A 123 -3.80 -36.14 -6.32
N PHE A 124 -2.64 -35.49 -6.44
CA PHE A 124 -1.52 -36.03 -7.23
C PHE A 124 -1.07 -37.39 -6.69
N SER A 125 -0.90 -37.52 -5.37
CA SER A 125 -0.47 -38.77 -4.74
C SER A 125 -1.48 -39.90 -4.98
N PHE A 126 -2.78 -39.62 -4.87
CA PHE A 126 -3.82 -40.61 -5.15
C PHE A 126 -3.84 -41.03 -6.62
N ALA A 127 -3.78 -40.06 -7.55
CA ALA A 127 -3.72 -40.33 -8.99
C ALA A 127 -2.49 -41.16 -9.36
N PHE A 128 -1.36 -40.85 -8.72
CA PHE A 128 -0.10 -41.57 -8.89
C PHE A 128 -0.19 -43.02 -8.40
N ILE A 129 -0.68 -43.25 -7.18
CA ILE A 129 -0.89 -44.60 -6.62
C ILE A 129 -1.85 -45.39 -7.51
N ARG A 130 -2.95 -44.79 -7.97
CA ARG A 130 -3.89 -45.43 -8.88
C ARG A 130 -3.22 -45.80 -10.22
N SER A 131 -2.41 -44.91 -10.79
CA SER A 131 -1.69 -45.16 -12.04
C SER A 131 -0.71 -46.33 -11.91
N ILE A 132 -0.03 -46.42 -10.78
CA ILE A 132 0.89 -47.52 -10.43
C ILE A 132 0.15 -48.87 -10.37
N MET A 133 -1.03 -48.94 -9.75
CA MET A 133 -1.75 -50.22 -9.60
C MET A 133 -2.29 -50.80 -10.92
N VAL A 134 -2.34 -50.04 -12.02
CA VAL A 134 -3.01 -50.46 -13.27
C VAL A 134 -2.10 -51.23 -14.24
N SER A 135 -0.78 -51.03 -14.28
CA SER A 135 0.11 -51.80 -15.17
C SER A 135 1.61 -51.65 -14.84
N GLN A 136 2.46 -52.64 -15.18
CA GLN A 136 3.93 -52.51 -15.00
C GLN A 136 4.54 -51.36 -15.82
N SER A 137 4.00 -51.08 -17.00
CA SER A 137 4.46 -49.99 -17.87
C SER A 137 4.17 -48.59 -17.28
N SER A 138 3.15 -48.44 -16.44
CA SER A 138 2.85 -47.17 -15.77
C SER A 138 3.76 -46.83 -14.58
N TYR A 139 4.53 -47.80 -14.05
CA TYR A 139 5.56 -47.54 -13.02
C TYR A 139 6.72 -46.71 -13.58
N ILE A 140 7.13 -46.98 -14.82
CA ILE A 140 8.28 -46.31 -15.46
C ILE A 140 7.92 -44.83 -15.69
N ILE A 141 6.74 -44.57 -16.25
CA ILE A 141 6.25 -43.20 -16.50
C ILE A 141 6.05 -42.46 -15.17
N GLY A 142 5.51 -43.14 -14.15
CA GLY A 142 5.38 -42.57 -12.82
C GLY A 142 6.73 -42.18 -12.20
N GLY A 143 7.72 -43.07 -12.23
CA GLY A 143 9.07 -42.79 -11.74
C GLY A 143 9.73 -41.61 -12.46
N LEU A 144 9.59 -41.53 -13.78
CA LEU A 144 10.13 -40.45 -14.60
C LEU A 144 9.52 -39.08 -14.23
N ILE A 145 8.21 -39.02 -14.02
CA ILE A 145 7.52 -37.80 -13.58
C ILE A 145 7.97 -37.41 -12.17
N LEU A 146 8.11 -38.37 -11.25
CA LEU A 146 8.52 -38.10 -9.87
C LEU A 146 9.95 -37.56 -9.79
N SER A 147 10.87 -38.11 -10.59
CA SER A 147 12.24 -37.60 -10.72
C SER A 147 12.28 -36.18 -11.30
N ALA A 148 11.47 -35.87 -12.30
CA ALA A 148 11.41 -34.53 -12.89
C ALA A 148 10.85 -33.49 -11.90
N VAL A 149 9.79 -33.82 -11.15
CA VAL A 149 9.24 -32.93 -10.13
C VAL A 149 10.25 -32.70 -9.00
N ALA A 150 10.93 -33.75 -8.53
CA ALA A 150 11.97 -33.63 -7.51
C ALA A 150 13.12 -32.71 -7.96
N PHE A 151 13.53 -32.80 -9.22
CA PHE A 151 14.55 -31.93 -9.80
C PHE A 151 14.13 -30.45 -9.80
N VAL A 152 12.90 -30.14 -10.25
CA VAL A 152 12.37 -28.76 -10.28
C VAL A 152 12.27 -28.16 -8.86
N ILE A 153 11.89 -28.96 -7.87
CA ILE A 153 11.84 -28.50 -6.47
C ILE A 153 13.26 -28.20 -5.96
N LEU A 154 14.23 -29.08 -6.21
CA LEU A 154 15.63 -28.87 -5.82
C LEU A 154 16.25 -27.64 -6.50
N GLU A 155 15.91 -27.38 -7.76
CA GLU A 155 16.42 -26.23 -8.51
C GLU A 155 15.91 -24.89 -7.98
N LYS A 156 14.67 -24.84 -7.46
CA LYS A 156 14.08 -23.63 -6.89
C LYS A 156 14.51 -23.30 -5.45
N VAL A 157 15.16 -24.24 -4.76
CA VAL A 157 15.64 -24.04 -3.37
C VAL A 157 17.09 -23.52 -3.34
N LYS A 158 17.79 -23.54 -4.49
CA LYS A 158 19.05 -22.82 -4.70
C LYS A 158 18.82 -21.35 -5.01
#